data_AF-A0A832TZJ4-F1
#
_entry.id   AF-A0A832TZJ4-F1
#
_cell.length_a   1.000
_cell.length_b   1.000
_cell.length_c   1.000
_cell.angle_alpha   90.00
_cell.angle_beta   90.00
_cell.angle_gamma   90.00
#
_symmetry.space_group_name_H-M   'P 1'
#
loop_
_entity.id
_entity.type
_entity.pdbx_description
1 polymer ?
#
loop_
_entity_poly.entity_id
_entity_poly.type
_entity_poly.pdbx_seq_one_letter_code
_entity_poly.pdbx_strand_id
1 'polypeptide(L)'
;TEPEAKNILDDCNLPAYKFEYNIINTPGYYIIVNKNKANDIRDELRKRPDWTDSIFPDIDKGDYYIITVTEQAIQDKNFLEILEKNNIKLEKFVWCRAQFGEHPMSGISKERADELKSELEMNKKVFLVQFETIFS
;
A
#
# COMPACT_ATOMS: atom_id res chain seq x y z
N THR A 1 3.39 -1.51 -11.56
CA THR A 1 2.23 -1.71 -12.48
C THR A 1 1.69 -3.12 -12.32
N GLU A 2 0.54 -3.49 -12.90
CA GLU A 2 0.02 -4.87 -12.80
C GLU A 2 0.99 -5.93 -13.35
N PRO A 3 1.61 -5.78 -14.54
CA PRO A 3 2.61 -6.75 -15.03
C PRO A 3 3.83 -6.89 -14.11
N GLU A 4 4.26 -5.80 -13.49
CA GLU A 4 5.37 -5.81 -12.54
C GLU A 4 4.99 -6.51 -11.23
N ALA A 5 3.78 -6.28 -10.74
CA ALA A 5 3.26 -6.98 -9.55
C ALA A 5 3.17 -8.48 -9.81
N LYS A 6 2.66 -8.89 -10.99
CA LYS A 6 2.60 -10.29 -11.40
C LYS A 6 3.98 -10.95 -11.40
N ASN A 7 4.98 -10.31 -12.00
CA ASN A 7 6.36 -10.85 -12.00
C ASN A 7 6.91 -11.05 -10.59
N ILE A 8 6.68 -10.10 -9.66
CA ILE A 8 7.11 -10.22 -8.26
C ILE A 8 6.44 -11.41 -7.57
N LEU A 9 5.13 -11.60 -7.81
CA LEU A 9 4.35 -12.66 -7.18
C LEU A 9 4.67 -14.05 -7.76
N ASP A 10 4.97 -14.14 -9.05
CA ASP A 10 5.39 -15.38 -9.71
C ASP A 10 6.73 -15.89 -9.12
N ASP A 11 7.67 -14.99 -8.82
CA ASP A 11 8.97 -15.32 -8.20
C ASP A 11 8.83 -15.90 -6.78
N CYS A 12 7.72 -15.62 -6.07
CA CYS A 12 7.47 -16.14 -4.72
C CYS A 12 6.91 -17.57 -4.70
N ASN A 13 6.89 -18.27 -5.84
CA ASN A 13 6.40 -19.64 -5.98
C ASN A 13 4.98 -19.80 -5.40
N LEU A 14 4.10 -18.90 -5.83
CA LEU A 14 2.68 -18.82 -5.46
C LEU A 14 1.71 -19.38 -6.55
N PRO A 15 2.06 -20.42 -7.35
CA PRO A 15 1.27 -20.80 -8.52
C PRO A 15 -0.10 -21.42 -8.18
N ALA A 16 -0.32 -21.78 -6.91
CA ALA A 16 -1.58 -22.36 -6.44
C ALA A 16 -2.64 -21.30 -6.08
N TYR A 17 -2.31 -20.00 -6.12
CA TYR A 17 -3.20 -18.94 -5.68
C TYR A 17 -3.79 -18.18 -6.87
N LYS A 18 -5.09 -17.92 -6.79
CA LYS A 18 -5.77 -17.06 -7.74
C LYS A 18 -5.55 -15.62 -7.30
N PHE A 19 -5.04 -14.79 -8.21
CA PHE A 19 -4.82 -13.37 -7.95
C PHE A 19 -5.91 -12.51 -8.57
N GLU A 20 -6.48 -11.61 -7.77
CA GLU A 20 -7.26 -10.47 -8.24
C GLU A 20 -6.40 -9.21 -8.15
N TYR A 21 -6.43 -8.40 -9.20
CA TYR A 21 -5.69 -7.14 -9.27
C TYR A 21 -6.67 -5.97 -9.29
N ASN A 22 -6.19 -4.78 -8.91
CA ASN A 22 -6.99 -3.55 -8.90
C ASN A 22 -8.20 -3.65 -7.96
N ILE A 23 -7.98 -4.15 -6.74
CA ILE A 23 -9.02 -4.26 -5.71
C ILE A 23 -9.66 -2.88 -5.50
N ILE A 24 -10.99 -2.83 -5.49
CA ILE A 24 -11.75 -1.62 -5.19
C ILE A 24 -11.71 -1.30 -3.70
N ASN A 25 -11.92 -0.03 -3.33
CA ASN A 25 -11.96 0.47 -1.94
C ASN A 25 -10.61 0.44 -1.18
N THR A 26 -9.49 0.29 -1.90
CA THR A 26 -8.15 0.49 -1.36
C THR A 26 -7.57 1.84 -1.82
N PRO A 27 -6.64 2.47 -1.08
CA PRO A 27 -6.01 3.73 -1.48
C PRO A 27 -5.35 3.61 -2.86
N GLY A 28 -5.67 4.53 -3.76
CA GLY A 28 -5.07 4.56 -5.10
C GLY A 28 -3.65 5.11 -5.12
N TYR A 29 -3.33 6.03 -4.21
CA TYR A 29 -2.10 6.82 -4.24
C TYR A 29 -1.35 6.81 -2.92
N TYR A 30 -0.05 7.07 -3.01
CA TYR A 30 0.82 7.29 -1.86
C TYR A 30 1.92 8.29 -2.16
N ILE A 31 2.55 8.75 -1.09
CA ILE A 31 3.81 9.48 -1.09
C ILE A 31 4.80 8.78 -0.15
N ILE A 32 6.09 8.87 -0.48
CA ILE A 32 7.17 8.42 0.40
C ILE A 32 7.78 9.64 1.07
N VAL A 33 7.79 9.67 2.41
CA VAL A 33 8.31 10.79 3.18
C VAL A 33 9.32 10.29 4.21
N ASN A 34 10.49 10.92 4.25
CA ASN A 34 11.48 10.62 5.28
C ASN A 34 10.86 10.86 6.68
N LYS A 35 11.10 9.94 7.61
CA LYS A 35 10.51 9.96 8.94
C LYS A 35 10.72 11.29 9.68
N ASN A 36 11.89 11.91 9.52
CA ASN A 36 12.24 13.19 10.15
C ASN A 36 11.48 14.39 9.58
N LYS A 37 10.92 14.27 8.36
CA LYS A 37 10.15 15.33 7.69
C LYS A 37 8.64 15.07 7.72
N ALA A 38 8.21 13.90 8.18
CA ALA A 38 6.81 13.49 8.06
C ALA A 38 5.85 14.40 8.81
N ASN A 39 6.24 14.87 10.01
CA ASN A 39 5.42 15.80 10.78
C ASN A 39 5.33 17.18 10.10
N ASP A 40 6.45 17.73 9.62
CA ASP A 40 6.47 19.02 8.93
C ASP A 40 5.55 19.02 7.69
N ILE A 41 5.61 17.94 6.90
CA ILE A 41 4.74 17.79 5.73
C ILE A 41 3.27 17.69 6.15
N ARG A 42 2.94 16.89 7.16
CA ARG A 42 1.55 16.80 7.66
C ARG A 42 1.05 18.13 8.19
N ASP A 43 1.87 18.89 8.87
CA ASP A 43 1.49 20.20 9.41
C ASP A 43 1.30 21.22 8.27
N GLU A 44 2.08 21.17 7.20
CA GLU A 44 1.83 21.96 5.99
C GLU A 44 0.50 21.57 5.32
N LEU A 45 0.21 20.27 5.23
CA LEU A 45 -1.03 19.75 4.64
C LEU A 45 -2.27 20.11 5.47
N ARG A 46 -2.24 19.89 6.79
CA ARG A 46 -3.37 20.15 7.70
C ARG A 46 -3.70 21.62 7.90
N LYS A 47 -2.79 22.53 7.56
CA LYS A 47 -3.09 23.97 7.47
C LYS A 47 -4.06 24.30 6.34
N ARG A 48 -4.29 23.37 5.41
CA ARG A 48 -5.22 23.55 4.29
C ARG A 48 -6.60 22.99 4.66
N PRO A 49 -7.67 23.78 4.49
CA PRO A 49 -9.02 23.38 4.88
C PRO A 49 -9.54 22.18 4.07
N ASP A 50 -9.01 21.98 2.86
CA ASP A 50 -9.46 20.94 1.93
C ASP A 50 -8.66 19.63 2.06
N TRP A 51 -7.65 19.59 2.94
CA TRP A 51 -6.89 18.38 3.21
C TRP A 51 -7.70 17.40 4.05
N THR A 52 -7.80 16.16 3.57
CA THR A 52 -8.36 15.04 4.31
C THR A 52 -7.27 14.01 4.57
N ASP A 53 -6.96 13.79 5.85
CA ASP A 53 -6.09 12.69 6.24
C ASP A 53 -6.73 11.38 5.79
N SER A 54 -5.92 10.50 5.19
CA SER A 54 -6.37 9.16 4.84
C SER A 54 -6.74 8.38 6.10
N ILE A 55 -7.81 7.60 6.02
CA ILE A 55 -8.20 6.67 7.10
C ILE A 55 -7.23 5.49 7.21
N PHE A 56 -6.42 5.24 6.17
CA PHE A 56 -5.44 4.16 6.18
C PHE A 56 -4.19 4.62 6.96
N PRO A 57 -3.73 3.83 7.93
CA PRO A 57 -2.55 4.18 8.69
C PRO A 57 -1.32 4.25 7.78
N ASP A 58 -0.34 5.05 8.19
CA ASP A 58 0.93 5.07 7.50
C ASP A 58 1.65 3.73 7.65
N ILE A 59 2.42 3.37 6.62
CA ILE A 59 3.27 2.18 6.67
C ILE A 59 4.67 2.65 7.08
N ASP A 60 5.11 2.24 8.28
CA ASP A 60 6.46 2.51 8.79
C ASP A 60 7.47 1.54 8.16
N LYS A 61 8.48 2.07 7.47
CA LYS A 61 9.59 1.29 6.90
C LYS A 61 10.92 1.56 7.62
N GLY A 62 10.87 2.07 8.84
CA GLY A 62 12.01 2.41 9.69
C GLY A 62 12.45 3.85 9.48
N ASP A 63 13.06 4.14 8.33
CA ASP A 63 13.66 5.45 8.01
C ASP A 63 12.69 6.39 7.27
N TYR A 64 11.59 5.86 6.75
CA TYR A 64 10.58 6.60 6.01
C TYR A 64 9.18 6.03 6.24
N TYR A 65 8.19 6.87 6.00
CA TYR A 65 6.79 6.49 5.95
C TYR A 65 6.30 6.43 4.50
N ILE A 66 5.42 5.48 4.26
CA ILE A 66 4.53 5.51 3.10
C ILE A 66 3.19 6.03 3.60
N ILE A 67 2.85 7.24 3.16
CA ILE A 67 1.62 7.92 3.55
C ILE A 67 0.63 7.73 2.41
N THR A 68 -0.54 7.17 2.74
CA THR A 68 -1.61 6.97 1.77
C THR A 68 -2.31 8.30 1.47
N VAL A 69 -2.71 8.51 0.22
CA VAL A 69 -3.30 9.75 -0.27
C VAL A 69 -4.68 9.46 -0.85
N THR A 70 -5.68 10.26 -0.48
CA THR A 70 -7.06 10.12 -0.97
C THR A 70 -7.18 10.63 -2.41
N GLU A 71 -8.14 10.08 -3.16
CA GLU A 71 -8.49 10.59 -4.50
C GLU A 71 -8.94 12.06 -4.49
N GLN A 72 -9.49 12.53 -3.37
CA GLN A 72 -9.86 13.94 -3.20
C GLN A 72 -8.61 14.82 -3.07
N ALA A 73 -7.61 14.41 -2.30
CA ALA A 73 -6.39 15.19 -2.10
C ALA A 73 -5.63 15.46 -3.40
N ILE A 74 -5.62 14.50 -4.34
CA ILE A 74 -4.91 14.68 -5.62
C ILE A 74 -5.59 15.70 -6.55
N GLN A 75 -6.85 16.08 -6.26
CA GLN A 75 -7.57 17.12 -7.00
C GLN A 75 -7.30 18.52 -6.43
N ASP A 76 -6.74 18.62 -5.22
CA ASP A 76 -6.35 19.89 -4.60
C ASP A 76 -5.00 20.36 -5.16
N LYS A 77 -5.01 21.52 -5.82
CA LYS A 77 -3.79 22.14 -6.35
C LYS A 77 -2.79 22.49 -5.26
N ASN A 78 -3.26 22.91 -4.08
CA ASN A 78 -2.38 23.27 -2.97
C ASN A 78 -1.63 22.04 -2.45
N PHE A 79 -2.28 20.87 -2.43
CA PHE A 79 -1.64 19.60 -2.10
C PHE A 79 -0.49 19.31 -3.08
N LEU A 80 -0.75 19.41 -4.38
CA LEU A 80 0.26 19.16 -5.41
C LEU A 80 1.44 20.14 -5.34
N GLU A 81 1.19 21.42 -5.05
CA GLU A 81 2.23 22.44 -4.85
C GLU A 81 3.13 22.12 -3.65
N ILE A 82 2.57 21.61 -2.55
CA ILE A 82 3.34 21.18 -1.38
C ILE A 82 4.25 19.99 -1.74
N LEU A 83 3.75 19.03 -2.51
CA LEU A 83 4.55 17.90 -2.97
C LEU A 83 5.72 18.38 -3.85
N GLU A 84 5.44 19.26 -4.82
CA GLU A 84 6.45 19.81 -5.72
C GLU A 84 7.53 20.61 -4.97
N LYS A 85 7.12 21.53 -4.08
CA LYS A 85 8.02 22.32 -3.23
C LYS A 85 8.96 21.46 -2.40
N ASN A 86 8.48 20.31 -1.93
CA ASN A 86 9.23 19.39 -1.09
C ASN A 86 9.94 18.27 -1.88
N ASN A 87 9.85 18.28 -3.22
CA ASN A 87 10.37 17.24 -4.11
C ASN A 87 9.86 15.83 -3.72
N ILE A 88 8.58 15.76 -3.34
CA ILE A 88 7.89 14.51 -2.99
C ILE A 88 7.12 14.04 -4.21
N LYS A 89 7.32 12.79 -4.58
CA LYS A 89 6.64 12.19 -5.72
C LYS A 89 5.33 11.51 -5.27
N LEU A 90 4.25 11.81 -5.98
CA LEU A 90 2.99 11.08 -5.90
C LEU A 90 3.09 9.81 -6.75
N GLU A 91 2.79 8.66 -6.17
CA GLU A 91 2.82 7.37 -6.84
C GLU A 91 1.51 6.60 -6.64
N LYS A 92 1.26 5.60 -7.50
CA LYS A 92 0.06 4.76 -7.46
C LYS A 92 0.36 3.40 -6.86
N PHE A 93 -0.49 2.94 -5.95
CA PHE A 93 -0.45 1.55 -5.52
C PHE A 93 -0.92 0.61 -6.63
N VAL A 94 -0.50 -0.64 -6.53
CA VAL A 94 -1.13 -1.77 -7.19
C VAL A 94 -1.52 -2.76 -6.11
N TRP A 95 -2.82 -2.88 -5.87
CA TRP A 95 -3.35 -3.83 -4.89
C TRP A 95 -3.61 -5.17 -5.56
N CYS A 96 -3.13 -6.22 -4.91
CA CYS A 96 -3.26 -7.61 -5.36
C CYS A 96 -3.86 -8.42 -4.20
N ARG A 97 -4.90 -9.21 -4.49
CA ARG A 97 -5.51 -10.15 -3.54
C ARG A 97 -5.16 -11.55 -3.97
N ALA A 98 -4.44 -12.29 -3.12
CA ALA A 98 -4.25 -13.72 -3.27
C ALA A 98 -5.43 -14.46 -2.61
N GLN A 99 -6.12 -15.31 -3.36
CA GLN A 99 -7.16 -16.20 -2.84
C GLN A 99 -6.59 -17.59 -2.61
N PHE A 100 -6.73 -18.09 -1.38
CA PHE A 100 -6.27 -19.41 -0.96
C PHE A 100 -7.36 -20.47 -1.18
N GLY A 101 -7.36 -21.10 -2.37
CA GLY A 101 -8.17 -22.28 -2.71
C GLY A 101 -9.42 -22.03 -3.58
N GLU A 102 -9.89 -23.07 -4.28
CA GLU A 102 -11.25 -23.14 -4.88
C GLU A 102 -12.32 -23.53 -3.84
N HIS A 103 -11.89 -24.09 -2.70
CA HIS A 103 -12.74 -24.49 -1.59
C HIS A 103 -12.29 -23.79 -0.29
N PRO A 104 -13.15 -23.00 0.37
CA PRO A 104 -12.79 -22.11 1.47
C PRO A 104 -12.33 -22.80 2.77
N MET A 105 -12.32 -24.13 2.81
CA MET A 105 -12.08 -24.90 4.03
C MET A 105 -10.61 -25.30 4.26
N SER A 106 -9.71 -25.15 3.28
CA SER A 106 -8.32 -25.59 3.43
C SER A 106 -7.30 -24.48 3.75
N GLY A 107 -7.63 -23.21 3.50
CA GLY A 107 -6.82 -22.03 3.89
C GLY A 107 -5.30 -22.19 3.71
N ILE A 108 -4.54 -21.45 4.51
CA ILE A 108 -3.13 -21.75 4.80
C ILE A 108 -2.95 -21.74 6.31
N SER A 109 -1.94 -22.46 6.81
CA SER A 109 -1.59 -22.35 8.24
C SER A 109 -1.13 -20.92 8.54
N LYS A 110 -1.37 -20.46 9.77
CA LYS A 110 -0.89 -19.15 10.21
C LYS A 110 0.63 -19.02 10.06
N GLU A 111 1.36 -20.09 10.40
CA GLU A 111 2.82 -20.15 10.23
C GLU A 111 3.22 -19.89 8.78
N ARG A 112 2.59 -20.57 7.81
CA ARG A 112 2.88 -20.33 6.41
C ARG A 112 2.47 -18.93 5.95
N ALA A 113 1.38 -18.39 6.50
CA ALA A 113 0.95 -17.03 6.20
C ALA A 113 1.99 -16.01 6.66
N ASP A 114 2.46 -16.13 7.90
CA ASP A 114 3.45 -15.25 8.50
C ASP A 114 4.81 -15.34 7.76
N GLU A 115 5.22 -16.54 7.32
CA GLU A 115 6.38 -16.73 6.44
C GLU A 115 6.21 -15.99 5.10
N LEU A 116 5.10 -16.22 4.39
CA LEU A 116 4.82 -15.58 3.11
C LEU A 116 4.80 -14.05 3.21
N LYS A 117 4.20 -13.52 4.28
CA LYS A 117 4.22 -12.09 4.55
C LYS A 117 5.65 -11.59 4.71
N SER A 118 6.47 -12.28 5.48
CA SER A 118 7.87 -11.89 5.70
C SER A 118 8.68 -11.93 4.39
N GLU A 119 8.54 -13.00 3.61
CA GLU A 119 9.18 -13.16 2.29
C GLU A 119 8.80 -12.04 1.32
N LEU A 120 7.50 -11.73 1.23
CA LEU A 120 6.98 -10.68 0.36
C LEU A 120 7.44 -9.29 0.80
N GLU A 121 7.33 -8.95 2.09
CA GLU A 121 7.70 -7.62 2.61
C GLU A 121 9.22 -7.36 2.61
N MET A 122 10.06 -8.39 2.41
CA MET A 122 11.49 -8.24 2.09
C MET A 122 11.73 -7.64 0.69
N ASN A 123 10.79 -7.82 -0.24
CA ASN A 123 10.88 -7.18 -1.55
C ASN A 123 10.64 -5.67 -1.41
N LYS A 124 11.61 -4.85 -1.85
CA LYS A 124 11.54 -3.38 -1.74
C LYS A 124 10.33 -2.74 -2.43
N LYS A 125 9.68 -3.46 -3.35
CA LYS A 125 8.49 -3.01 -4.09
C LYS A 125 7.18 -3.47 -3.45
N VAL A 126 7.24 -4.31 -2.42
CA VAL A 126 6.08 -4.71 -1.62
C VAL A 126 6.10 -3.93 -0.32
N PHE A 127 5.08 -3.08 -0.15
CA PHE A 127 5.04 -2.16 0.98
C PHE A 127 4.33 -2.76 2.19
N LEU A 128 3.27 -3.53 1.95
CA LEU A 128 2.38 -4.05 2.97
C LEU A 128 1.74 -5.35 2.51
N VAL A 129 1.73 -6.36 3.38
CA VAL A 129 0.93 -7.58 3.23
C VAL A 129 -0.02 -7.68 4.40
N GLN A 130 -1.31 -7.81 4.08
CA GLN A 130 -2.40 -7.96 5.05
C GLN A 130 -3.15 -9.25 4.78
N PHE A 131 -3.56 -9.92 5.85
CA PHE A 131 -4.45 -11.08 5.76
C PHE A 131 -5.88 -10.59 5.87
N GLU A 132 -6.65 -10.78 4.80
CA GLU A 132 -8.10 -10.65 4.86
C GLU A 132 -8.65 -11.94 5.50
N THR A 133 -9.11 -11.85 6.73
CA THR A 133 -9.87 -12.94 7.33
C THR A 133 -11.23 -13.00 6.64
N ILE A 134 -11.43 -13.92 5.70
CA ILE A 134 -12.78 -14.27 5.23
C ILE A 134 -13.11 -15.65 5.78
N PHE A 135 -13.83 -15.68 6.90
CA PHE A 135 -14.57 -16.87 7.31
C PHE A 135 -16.06 -16.55 7.22
N SER A 136 -16.71 -17.32 6.34
CA SER A 136 -18.14 -17.70 6.25
C SER A 136 -19.18 -16.73 6.81
#